data_AF-A0A090RVJ4-F1
#
_entry.id   AF-A0A090RVJ4-F1
#
_cell.length_a   1.000
_cell.length_b   1.000
_cell.length_c   1.000
_cell.angle_alpha   90.00
_cell.angle_beta   90.00
_cell.angle_gamma   90.00
#
_symmetry.space_group_name_H-M   'P 1'
#
loop_
_entity.id
_entity.type
_entity.pdbx_description
1 polymer ?
#
loop_
_entity_poly.entity_id
_entity_poly.type
_entity_poly.pdbx_seq_one_letter_code
_entity_poly.pdbx_strand_id
1 'polypeptide(L)'
;MQGLFSEVRKLDKEKVDLIKTYHSSLEDAKTELRLALDTARQIQKLHDKHKDSSNKDQSVGNAQNAMLLLDKFGDQLTKARVAQLEQEFVQSYKKLARKEDLQLTASINANTFDVELMDEHGIKINRKAMSAGEKQIYAISILEALGKTSGRKLPIIIDTPLGRLDSHHRDKLVENYFPTASHQVVILSTDTEIDKNYVNLIEDDIARTYEINFDGATKSSKLIEGYFWREAVKEAV
;
A
#
# COMPACT_ATOMS: atom_id res chain seq x y z
N MET A 1 29.30 -101.07 -38.00
CA MET A 1 28.70 -100.66 -36.70
C MET A 1 29.65 -99.83 -35.82
N GLN A 2 30.97 -100.11 -35.77
CA GLN A 2 31.91 -99.36 -34.90
C GLN A 2 32.18 -97.90 -35.31
N GLY A 3 32.27 -97.58 -36.60
CA GLY A 3 32.55 -96.19 -37.07
C GLY A 3 31.41 -95.19 -36.82
N LEU A 4 30.16 -95.64 -36.96
CA LEU A 4 28.97 -94.83 -36.67
C LEU A 4 28.91 -94.46 -35.18
N PHE A 5 29.30 -95.38 -34.30
CA PHE A 5 29.32 -95.14 -32.85
C PHE A 5 30.40 -94.13 -32.41
N SER A 6 31.57 -94.12 -33.07
CA SER A 6 32.61 -93.12 -32.79
C SER A 6 32.21 -91.72 -33.26
N GLU A 7 31.49 -91.63 -34.37
CA GLU A 7 31.02 -90.35 -34.92
C GLU A 7 29.89 -89.76 -34.08
N VAL A 8 28.94 -90.60 -33.64
CA VAL A 8 27.91 -90.22 -32.66
C VAL A 8 28.53 -89.73 -31.35
N ARG A 9 29.56 -90.41 -30.82
CA ARG A 9 30.27 -89.94 -29.61
C ARG A 9 31.00 -88.61 -29.80
N LYS A 10 31.53 -88.34 -31.00
CA LYS A 10 32.19 -87.08 -31.33
C LYS A 10 31.18 -85.93 -31.39
N LEU A 11 30.05 -86.14 -32.06
CA LEU A 11 28.95 -85.19 -32.14
C LEU A 11 28.32 -84.93 -30.76
N ASP A 12 28.18 -85.95 -29.90
CA ASP A 12 27.71 -85.76 -28.52
C ASP A 12 28.68 -84.91 -27.70
N LYS A 13 29.99 -85.07 -27.89
CA LYS A 13 31.00 -84.25 -27.22
C LYS A 13 30.95 -82.79 -27.69
N GLU A 14 30.89 -82.57 -29.01
CA GLU A 14 30.74 -81.23 -29.59
C GLU A 14 29.44 -80.56 -29.12
N LYS A 15 28.34 -81.31 -29.03
CA LYS A 15 27.06 -80.83 -28.48
C LYS A 15 27.19 -80.42 -27.01
N VAL A 16 27.87 -81.22 -26.19
CA VAL A 16 28.09 -80.91 -24.76
C VAL A 16 28.94 -79.65 -24.59
N ASP A 17 30.00 -79.50 -25.39
CA ASP A 17 30.85 -78.31 -25.34
C ASP A 17 30.10 -77.06 -25.84
N LEU A 18 29.28 -77.17 -26.89
CA LEU A 18 28.43 -76.08 -27.36
C LEU A 18 27.38 -75.66 -26.32
N ILE A 19 26.78 -76.62 -25.62
CA ILE A 19 25.83 -76.36 -24.52
C ILE A 19 26.51 -75.62 -23.37
N LYS A 20 27.73 -75.99 -22.99
CA LYS A 20 28.50 -75.28 -21.95
C LYS A 20 28.79 -73.84 -22.36
N THR A 21 29.25 -73.64 -23.59
CA THR A 21 29.56 -72.31 -24.12
C THR A 21 28.30 -71.44 -24.16
N TYR A 22 27.18 -71.99 -24.63
CA TYR A 22 25.88 -71.33 -24.61
C TYR A 22 25.45 -70.91 -23.20
N HIS A 23 25.55 -71.82 -22.22
CA HIS A 23 25.21 -71.49 -20.83
C HIS A 23 26.11 -70.41 -20.24
N SER A 24 27.41 -70.43 -20.55
CA SER A 24 28.34 -69.38 -20.12
C SER A 24 27.94 -68.02 -20.70
N SER A 25 27.77 -67.94 -22.03
CA SER A 25 27.38 -66.69 -22.69
C SER A 25 26.01 -66.18 -22.25
N LEU A 26 25.06 -67.08 -21.95
CA LEU A 26 23.76 -66.72 -21.42
C LEU A 26 23.87 -66.12 -20.00
N GLU A 27 24.76 -66.65 -19.17
CA GLU A 27 24.96 -66.13 -17.82
C GLU A 27 25.72 -64.79 -17.82
N ASP A 28 26.68 -64.63 -18.72
CA ASP A 28 27.34 -63.34 -18.97
C ASP A 28 26.32 -62.28 -19.42
N ALA A 29 25.49 -62.60 -20.41
CA ALA A 29 24.44 -61.71 -20.92
C ALA A 29 23.41 -61.32 -19.85
N LYS A 30 23.01 -62.25 -18.96
CA LYS A 30 22.14 -61.93 -17.82
C LYS A 30 22.81 -61.00 -16.82
N THR A 31 24.11 -61.19 -16.60
CA THR A 31 24.89 -60.38 -15.66
C THR A 31 25.02 -58.95 -16.18
N GLU A 32 25.33 -58.80 -17.48
CA GLU A 32 25.33 -57.50 -18.15
C GLU A 32 23.95 -56.83 -18.13
N LEU A 33 22.87 -57.59 -18.38
CA LEU A 33 21.51 -57.05 -18.32
C LEU A 33 21.15 -56.55 -16.93
N ARG A 34 21.56 -57.26 -15.86
CA ARG A 34 21.37 -56.82 -14.47
C ARG A 34 22.14 -55.53 -14.19
N LEU A 35 23.40 -55.46 -14.61
CA LEU A 35 24.22 -54.24 -14.47
C LEU A 35 23.58 -53.07 -15.20
N ALA A 36 23.14 -53.26 -16.45
CA ALA A 36 22.46 -52.23 -17.22
C ALA A 36 21.17 -51.73 -16.54
N LEU A 37 20.37 -52.64 -15.98
CA LEU A 37 19.16 -52.29 -15.22
C LEU A 37 19.48 -51.48 -13.96
N ASP A 38 20.52 -51.86 -13.22
CA ASP A 38 20.92 -51.13 -12.01
C ASP A 38 21.52 -49.77 -12.34
N THR A 39 22.32 -49.65 -13.41
CA THR A 39 22.79 -48.36 -13.92
C THR A 39 21.62 -47.47 -14.35
N ALA A 40 20.65 -48.01 -15.08
CA ALA A 40 19.45 -47.26 -15.49
C ALA A 40 18.66 -46.75 -14.28
N ARG A 41 18.50 -47.57 -13.23
CA ARG A 41 17.87 -47.16 -11.97
C ARG A 41 18.66 -46.06 -11.25
N GLN A 42 19.98 -46.13 -11.25
CA GLN A 42 20.83 -45.09 -10.66
C GLN A 42 20.72 -43.77 -11.41
N ILE A 43 20.71 -43.81 -12.75
CA ILE A 43 20.50 -42.63 -13.60
C ILE A 43 19.15 -41.99 -13.30
N GLN A 44 18.07 -42.78 -13.22
CA GLN A 44 16.75 -42.25 -12.90
C GLN A 44 16.72 -41.56 -11.53
N LYS A 45 17.30 -42.18 -10.49
CA LYS A 45 17.39 -41.57 -9.15
C LYS A 45 18.18 -40.26 -9.14
N LEU A 46 19.27 -40.19 -9.90
CA LEU A 46 20.08 -38.97 -10.01
C LEU A 46 19.32 -37.86 -10.75
N HIS A 47 18.62 -38.21 -11.82
CA HIS A 47 17.77 -37.30 -12.57
C HIS A 47 16.67 -36.69 -11.69
N ASP A 48 15.95 -37.53 -10.92
CA ASP A 48 14.88 -37.06 -10.04
C ASP A 48 15.41 -36.13 -8.94
N LYS A 49 16.57 -36.45 -8.35
CA LYS A 49 17.26 -35.56 -7.38
C LYS A 49 17.66 -34.21 -8.01
N HIS A 50 18.21 -34.23 -9.22
CA HIS A 50 18.59 -33.01 -9.93
C HIS A 50 17.37 -32.14 -10.26
N LYS A 51 16.26 -32.76 -10.69
CA LYS A 51 15.01 -32.07 -10.97
C LYS A 51 14.45 -31.39 -9.72
N ASP A 52 14.46 -32.07 -8.57
CA ASP A 52 14.01 -31.49 -7.31
C ASP A 52 14.91 -30.33 -6.84
N SER A 53 16.23 -30.47 -7.01
CA SER A 53 17.17 -29.39 -6.70
C SER A 53 16.94 -28.18 -7.62
N SER A 54 16.79 -28.41 -8.92
CA SER A 54 16.55 -27.35 -9.90
C SER A 54 15.24 -26.62 -9.66
N ASN A 55 14.17 -27.33 -9.29
CA ASN A 55 12.89 -26.72 -8.90
C ASN A 55 13.02 -25.85 -7.64
N LYS A 56 13.82 -26.27 -6.65
CA LYS A 56 14.11 -25.46 -5.46
C LYS A 56 14.90 -24.20 -5.82
N ASP A 57 15.92 -24.32 -6.66
CA ASP A 57 16.72 -23.17 -7.11
C ASP A 57 15.87 -22.16 -7.91
N GLN A 58 14.97 -22.64 -8.77
CA GLN A 58 14.01 -21.80 -9.47
C GLN A 58 13.04 -21.10 -8.52
N SER A 59 12.57 -21.80 -7.48
CA SER A 59 11.68 -21.22 -6.47
C SER A 59 12.38 -20.09 -5.70
N VAL A 60 13.65 -20.27 -5.34
CA VAL A 60 14.48 -19.22 -4.70
C VAL A 60 14.70 -18.05 -5.66
N GLY A 61 15.03 -18.31 -6.93
CA GLY A 61 15.21 -17.27 -7.94
C GLY A 61 13.93 -16.46 -8.18
N ASN A 62 12.77 -17.12 -8.22
CA ASN A 62 11.47 -16.46 -8.35
C ASN A 62 11.16 -15.57 -7.13
N ALA A 63 11.45 -16.05 -5.91
CA ALA A 63 11.27 -15.25 -4.69
C ALA A 63 12.18 -14.01 -4.69
N GLN A 64 13.44 -14.13 -5.10
CA GLN A 64 14.36 -13.00 -5.24
C GLN A 64 13.88 -11.99 -6.28
N ASN A 65 13.43 -12.46 -7.45
CA ASN A 65 12.88 -11.60 -8.49
C ASN A 65 11.60 -10.89 -8.02
N ALA A 66 10.74 -11.59 -7.27
CA ALA A 66 9.54 -11.00 -6.69
C ALA A 66 9.89 -9.87 -5.70
N MET A 67 10.88 -10.06 -4.82
CA MET A 67 11.35 -9.01 -3.91
C MET A 67 11.86 -7.79 -4.67
N LEU A 68 12.74 -7.98 -5.67
CA LEU A 68 13.25 -6.88 -6.49
C LEU A 68 12.15 -6.13 -7.26
N LEU A 69 11.12 -6.85 -7.70
CA LEU A 69 9.98 -6.25 -8.37
C LEU A 69 9.10 -5.48 -7.39
N LEU A 70 8.88 -6.01 -6.19
CA LEU A 70 8.12 -5.33 -5.13
C LEU A 70 8.81 -4.05 -4.66
N ASP A 71 10.14 -4.03 -4.54
CA ASP A 71 10.91 -2.82 -4.22
C ASP A 71 10.71 -1.74 -5.29
N LYS A 72 10.91 -2.10 -6.58
CA LYS A 72 10.69 -1.18 -7.70
C LYS A 72 9.24 -0.69 -7.78
N PHE A 73 8.29 -1.58 -7.48
CA PHE A 73 6.88 -1.25 -7.44
C PHE A 73 6.59 -0.25 -6.31
N GLY A 74 7.16 -0.45 -5.13
CA GLY A 74 7.07 0.48 -4.00
C GLY A 74 7.60 1.88 -4.34
N ASP A 75 8.75 1.95 -5.01
CA ASP A 75 9.33 3.23 -5.46
C ASP A 75 8.43 3.96 -6.46
N GLN A 76 7.91 3.24 -7.45
CA GLN A 76 7.02 3.82 -8.46
C GLN A 76 5.68 4.25 -7.86
N LEU A 77 5.11 3.43 -6.98
CA LEU A 77 3.88 3.75 -6.27
C LEU A 77 4.04 4.99 -5.40
N THR A 78 5.17 5.10 -4.68
CA THR A 78 5.47 6.27 -3.85
C THR A 78 5.55 7.53 -4.71
N LYS A 79 6.29 7.51 -5.83
CA LYS A 79 6.35 8.64 -6.76
C LYS A 79 4.98 9.04 -7.31
N ALA A 80 4.16 8.06 -7.68
CA ALA A 80 2.80 8.31 -8.17
C ALA A 80 1.91 8.94 -7.09
N ARG A 81 1.99 8.47 -5.84
CA ARG A 81 1.23 9.03 -4.71
C ARG A 81 1.70 10.43 -4.32
N VAL A 82 3.00 10.69 -4.41
CA VAL A 82 3.57 12.02 -4.17
C VAL A 82 3.08 13.01 -5.23
N ALA A 83 3.11 12.64 -6.52
CA ALA A 83 2.57 13.48 -7.58
C ALA A 83 1.06 13.75 -7.42
N GLN A 84 0.29 12.74 -6.99
CA GLN A 84 -1.12 12.92 -6.66
C GLN A 84 -1.31 13.90 -5.49
N LEU A 85 -0.50 13.77 -4.43
CA LEU A 85 -0.55 14.64 -3.27
C LEU A 85 -0.24 16.10 -3.64
N GLU A 86 0.75 16.35 -4.49
CA GLU A 86 1.09 17.68 -5.00
C GLU A 86 -0.10 18.32 -5.74
N GLN A 87 -0.77 17.55 -6.61
CA GLN A 87 -1.94 18.02 -7.34
C GLN A 87 -3.11 18.35 -6.42
N GLU A 88 -3.43 17.46 -5.48
CA GLU A 88 -4.49 17.66 -4.50
C GLU A 88 -4.20 18.84 -3.57
N PHE A 89 -2.93 19.02 -3.18
CA PHE A 89 -2.49 20.17 -2.39
C PHE A 89 -2.75 21.48 -3.12
N VAL A 90 -2.37 21.59 -4.40
CA VAL A 90 -2.60 22.81 -5.19
C VAL A 90 -4.09 23.12 -5.32
N GLN A 91 -4.92 22.10 -5.51
CA GLN A 91 -6.38 22.29 -5.58
C GLN A 91 -6.97 22.76 -4.25
N SER A 92 -6.61 22.12 -3.14
CA SER A 92 -7.07 22.51 -1.80
C SER A 92 -6.56 23.91 -1.43
N TYR A 93 -5.30 24.19 -1.68
CA TYR A 93 -4.69 25.49 -1.39
C TYR A 93 -5.37 26.62 -2.16
N LYS A 94 -5.67 26.44 -3.45
CA LYS A 94 -6.43 27.42 -4.25
C LYS A 94 -7.85 27.69 -3.73
N LYS A 95 -8.47 26.69 -3.10
CA LYS A 95 -9.82 26.82 -2.50
C LYS A 95 -9.78 27.69 -1.24
N LEU A 96 -8.71 27.57 -0.46
CA LEU A 96 -8.60 28.17 0.88
C LEU A 96 -7.81 29.49 0.91
N ALA A 97 -6.86 29.68 -0.02
CA ALA A 97 -6.02 30.87 -0.10
C ALA A 97 -6.71 32.05 -0.81
N ARG A 98 -6.16 33.26 -0.68
CA ARG A 98 -6.68 34.47 -1.33
C ARG A 98 -6.49 34.43 -2.86
N LYS A 99 -7.27 35.23 -3.58
CA LYS A 99 -7.12 35.37 -5.05
C LYS A 99 -5.73 35.84 -5.48
N GLU A 100 -5.03 36.53 -4.60
CA GLU A 100 -3.69 37.06 -4.80
C GLU A 100 -2.60 35.99 -4.57
N ASP A 101 -2.91 34.91 -3.84
CA ASP A 101 -1.96 33.84 -3.47
C ASP A 101 -2.12 32.57 -4.35
N LEU A 102 -2.90 32.67 -5.43
CA LEU A 102 -3.46 31.53 -6.16
C LEU A 102 -2.44 30.73 -6.99
N GLN A 103 -1.19 31.18 -7.04
CA GLN A 103 -0.15 30.64 -7.92
C GLN A 103 0.88 29.76 -7.20
N LEU A 104 0.59 29.33 -5.98
CA LEU A 104 1.49 28.48 -5.22
C LEU A 104 1.42 27.03 -5.68
N THR A 105 2.61 26.46 -5.93
CA THR A 105 2.78 25.04 -6.20
C THR A 105 3.60 24.39 -5.09
N ALA A 106 3.40 23.09 -4.87
CA ALA A 106 4.23 22.31 -3.98
C ALA A 106 5.04 21.29 -4.79
N SER A 107 6.32 21.18 -4.46
CA SER A 107 7.20 20.10 -4.89
C SER A 107 7.57 19.27 -3.67
N ILE A 108 7.33 17.98 -3.71
CA ILE A 108 7.55 17.06 -2.59
C ILE A 108 8.62 16.05 -3.01
N ASN A 109 9.67 15.95 -2.22
CA ASN A 109 10.70 14.95 -2.45
C ASN A 109 10.14 13.55 -2.13
N ALA A 110 10.11 12.64 -3.12
CA ALA A 110 9.55 11.30 -2.92
C ALA A 110 10.35 10.40 -1.95
N ASN A 111 11.59 10.76 -1.61
CA ASN A 111 12.44 10.01 -0.70
C ASN A 111 12.42 10.57 0.73
N THR A 112 12.41 11.91 0.88
CA THR A 112 12.45 12.57 2.20
C THR A 112 11.10 13.12 2.66
N PHE A 113 10.13 13.23 1.75
CA PHE A 113 8.84 13.91 1.95
C PHE A 113 8.97 15.39 2.30
N ASP A 114 10.12 16.00 2.05
CA ASP A 114 10.31 17.44 2.21
C ASP A 114 9.47 18.18 1.18
N VAL A 115 8.58 19.04 1.67
CA VAL A 115 7.73 19.90 0.84
C VAL A 115 8.44 21.22 0.55
N GLU A 116 8.48 21.65 -0.70
CA GLU A 116 8.98 22.96 -1.08
C GLU A 116 7.85 23.71 -1.76
N LEU A 117 7.50 24.88 -1.21
CA LEU A 117 6.54 25.77 -1.83
C LEU A 117 7.25 26.61 -2.88
N MET A 118 6.66 26.72 -4.06
CA MET A 118 7.17 27.51 -5.17
C MET A 118 6.11 28.52 -5.62
N ASP A 119 6.54 29.73 -5.95
CA ASP A 119 5.68 30.76 -6.55
C ASP A 119 5.43 30.51 -8.06
N GLU A 120 4.71 31.43 -8.71
CA GLU A 120 4.46 31.44 -10.16
C GLU A 120 5.71 31.44 -11.03
N HIS A 121 6.85 31.84 -10.48
CA HIS A 121 8.14 31.92 -11.17
C HIS A 121 9.04 30.72 -10.84
N GLY A 122 8.56 29.75 -10.06
CA GLY A 122 9.33 28.58 -9.64
C GLY A 122 10.35 28.89 -8.52
N ILE A 123 10.24 30.04 -7.87
CA ILE A 123 11.14 30.45 -6.79
C ILE A 123 10.66 29.83 -5.47
N LYS A 124 11.58 29.21 -4.74
CA LYS A 124 11.30 28.59 -3.44
C LYS A 124 10.91 29.65 -2.41
N ILE A 125 9.76 29.45 -1.79
CA ILE A 125 9.27 30.31 -0.73
C ILE A 125 9.79 29.83 0.60
N ASN A 126 10.37 30.77 1.35
CA ASN A 126 10.81 30.50 2.70
C ASN A 126 9.59 30.37 3.63
N ARG A 127 9.24 29.15 4.02
CA ARG A 127 8.14 28.88 4.97
C ARG A 127 8.25 29.66 6.28
N LYS A 128 9.46 30.06 6.71
CA LYS A 128 9.64 30.88 7.92
C LYS A 128 9.07 32.29 7.75
N ALA A 129 9.06 32.81 6.52
CA ALA A 129 8.54 34.14 6.18
C ALA A 129 7.01 34.19 6.07
N MET A 130 6.33 33.03 6.02
CA MET A 130 4.86 32.99 6.01
C MET A 130 4.28 33.48 7.34
N SER A 131 3.17 34.19 7.27
CA SER A 131 2.36 34.59 8.41
C SER A 131 1.81 33.37 9.16
N ALA A 132 1.32 33.61 10.39
CA ALA A 132 0.69 32.54 11.18
C ALA A 132 -0.55 31.97 10.50
N GLY A 133 -1.34 32.82 9.81
CA GLY A 133 -2.55 32.41 9.10
C GLY A 133 -2.24 31.56 7.87
N GLU A 134 -1.29 31.99 7.04
CA GLU A 134 -0.89 31.21 5.84
C GLU A 134 -0.29 29.85 6.21
N LYS A 135 0.46 29.77 7.32
CA LYS A 135 0.95 28.49 7.85
C LYS A 135 -0.18 27.54 8.22
N GLN A 136 -1.28 28.07 8.76
CA GLN A 136 -2.46 27.27 9.10
C GLN A 136 -3.22 26.82 7.83
N ILE A 137 -3.43 27.72 6.86
CA ILE A 137 -4.03 27.37 5.57
C ILE A 137 -3.21 26.30 4.85
N TYR A 138 -1.89 26.43 4.83
CA TYR A 138 -0.99 25.40 4.31
C TYR A 138 -1.17 24.04 5.01
N ALA A 139 -1.21 24.03 6.35
CA ALA A 139 -1.36 22.80 7.12
C ALA A 139 -2.70 22.11 6.80
N ILE A 140 -3.80 22.86 6.76
CA ILE A 140 -5.12 22.35 6.42
C ILE A 140 -5.14 21.83 4.99
N SER A 141 -4.50 22.54 4.05
CA SER A 141 -4.45 22.12 2.65
C SER A 141 -3.70 20.80 2.46
N ILE A 142 -2.61 20.60 3.21
CA ILE A 142 -1.88 19.32 3.24
C ILE A 142 -2.73 18.22 3.86
N LEU A 143 -3.42 18.48 4.96
CA LEU A 143 -4.27 17.48 5.61
C LEU A 143 -5.41 17.05 4.68
N GLU A 144 -6.05 17.99 3.99
CA GLU A 144 -7.08 17.70 2.99
C GLU A 144 -6.51 16.85 1.84
N ALA A 145 -5.35 17.25 1.30
CA ALA A 145 -4.70 16.55 0.20
C ALA A 145 -4.27 15.12 0.58
N LEU A 146 -3.78 14.93 1.80
CA LEU A 146 -3.48 13.61 2.36
C LEU A 146 -4.75 12.77 2.52
N GLY A 147 -5.82 13.38 3.03
CA GLY A 147 -7.13 12.75 3.17
C GLY A 147 -7.63 12.21 1.83
N LYS A 148 -7.64 13.05 0.79
CA LYS A 148 -8.05 12.69 -0.57
C LYS A 148 -7.14 11.63 -1.20
N THR A 149 -5.82 11.78 -1.05
CA THR A 149 -4.83 10.83 -1.60
C THR A 149 -4.91 9.45 -0.93
N SER A 150 -5.31 9.39 0.34
CA SER A 150 -5.42 8.14 1.10
C SER A 150 -6.53 7.20 0.59
N GLY A 151 -7.55 7.75 -0.08
CA GLY A 151 -8.75 7.01 -0.49
C GLY A 151 -9.61 6.50 0.66
N ARG A 152 -9.34 6.92 1.92
CA ARG A 152 -10.08 6.50 3.11
C ARG A 152 -11.04 7.59 3.55
N LYS A 153 -12.26 7.21 3.89
CA LYS A 153 -13.25 8.09 4.53
C LYS A 153 -13.06 8.01 6.05
N LEU A 154 -12.21 8.87 6.61
CA LEU A 154 -11.93 8.91 8.04
C LEU A 154 -12.63 10.12 8.68
N PRO A 155 -13.27 9.97 9.85
CA PRO A 155 -13.83 11.13 10.56
C PRO A 155 -12.71 12.11 10.92
N ILE A 156 -13.00 13.41 10.80
CA ILE A 156 -12.06 14.49 11.12
C ILE A 156 -12.55 15.22 12.36
N ILE A 157 -11.65 15.44 13.32
CA ILE A 157 -11.91 16.26 14.51
C ILE A 157 -11.02 17.50 14.40
N ILE A 158 -11.63 18.68 14.50
CA ILE A 158 -10.94 19.97 14.41
C ILE A 158 -11.13 20.69 15.73
N ASP A 159 -10.02 21.03 16.38
CA ASP A 159 -10.00 21.77 17.64
C ASP A 159 -9.52 23.20 17.41
N THR A 160 -10.27 24.18 17.90
CA THR A 160 -10.00 25.62 17.77
C THR A 160 -9.71 26.07 16.34
N PRO A 161 -10.66 25.90 15.39
CA PRO A 161 -10.34 25.95 13.97
C PRO A 161 -9.89 27.33 13.47
N LEU A 162 -10.28 28.43 14.12
CA LEU A 162 -10.23 29.78 13.53
C LEU A 162 -9.35 30.78 14.30
N GLY A 163 -8.85 30.43 15.49
CA GLY A 163 -8.18 31.36 16.40
C GLY A 163 -6.94 32.10 15.88
N ARG A 164 -6.31 31.65 14.78
CA ARG A 164 -5.11 32.28 14.20
C ARG A 164 -5.30 32.79 12.76
N LEU A 165 -6.52 32.78 12.25
CA LEU A 165 -6.88 33.24 10.90
C LEU A 165 -7.53 34.63 10.95
N ASP A 166 -7.30 35.43 9.90
CA ASP A 166 -8.06 36.65 9.63
C ASP A 166 -9.45 36.34 9.09
N SER A 167 -10.35 37.33 9.06
CA SER A 167 -11.75 37.15 8.66
C SER A 167 -11.91 36.50 7.28
N HIS A 168 -11.14 36.92 6.27
CA HIS A 168 -11.27 36.37 4.92
C HIS A 168 -10.87 34.89 4.84
N HIS A 169 -9.81 34.51 5.56
CA HIS A 169 -9.41 33.11 5.66
C HIS A 169 -10.41 32.27 6.46
N ARG A 170 -11.08 32.85 7.46
CA ARG A 170 -12.15 32.18 8.21
C ARG A 170 -13.35 31.90 7.32
N ASP A 171 -13.84 32.89 6.57
CA ASP A 171 -14.97 32.73 5.64
C ASP A 171 -14.75 31.56 4.69
N LYS A 172 -13.58 31.54 4.03
CA LYS A 172 -13.24 30.46 3.10
C LYS A 172 -13.19 29.10 3.76
N LEU A 173 -12.62 28.99 4.95
CA LEU A 173 -12.50 27.73 5.67
C LEU A 173 -13.88 27.21 6.08
N VAL A 174 -14.75 28.09 6.58
CA VAL A 174 -16.12 27.72 6.98
C VAL A 174 -16.93 27.26 5.76
N GLU A 175 -16.95 28.03 4.68
CA GLU A 175 -17.75 27.70 3.48
C GLU A 175 -17.20 26.50 2.72
N ASN A 176 -15.88 26.42 2.57
CA ASN A 176 -15.27 25.51 1.62
C ASN A 176 -14.66 24.28 2.25
N TYR A 177 -14.17 24.34 3.49
CA TYR A 177 -13.49 23.22 4.10
C TYR A 177 -14.43 22.40 4.98
N PHE A 178 -15.08 22.99 5.99
CA PHE A 178 -15.85 22.23 6.97
C PHE A 178 -16.91 21.29 6.37
N PRO A 179 -17.72 21.69 5.38
CA PRO A 179 -18.74 20.81 4.80
C PRO A 179 -18.16 19.64 4.01
N THR A 180 -16.94 19.80 3.47
CA THR A 180 -16.37 18.86 2.49
C THR A 180 -15.10 18.15 2.96
N ALA A 181 -14.60 18.47 4.16
CA ALA A 181 -13.37 17.92 4.70
C ALA A 181 -13.43 16.39 4.88
N SER A 182 -14.58 15.85 5.27
CA SER A 182 -14.81 14.42 5.37
C SER A 182 -16.31 14.08 5.37
N HIS A 183 -16.63 12.79 5.34
CA HIS A 183 -17.98 12.28 5.57
C HIS A 183 -18.50 12.59 6.97
N GLN A 184 -17.62 12.70 7.97
CA GLN A 184 -17.97 13.12 9.32
C GLN A 184 -16.92 14.10 9.84
N VAL A 185 -17.39 15.27 10.27
CA VAL A 185 -16.56 16.33 10.83
C VAL A 185 -17.10 16.69 12.21
N VAL A 186 -16.23 16.72 13.21
CA VAL A 186 -16.54 17.19 14.57
C VAL A 186 -15.71 18.44 14.81
N ILE A 187 -16.38 19.55 15.12
CA ILE A 187 -15.70 20.83 15.33
C ILE A 187 -15.84 21.21 16.80
N LEU A 188 -14.70 21.40 17.45
CA LEU A 188 -14.59 21.94 18.80
C LEU A 188 -14.16 23.39 18.65
N SER A 189 -15.00 24.32 19.12
CA SER A 189 -14.79 25.76 18.91
C SER A 189 -15.33 26.55 20.10
N THR A 190 -14.83 27.77 20.24
CA THR A 190 -15.39 28.77 21.16
C THR A 190 -16.39 29.66 20.43
N ASP A 191 -17.20 30.38 21.21
CA ASP A 191 -18.16 31.39 20.75
C ASP A 191 -17.54 32.48 19.87
N THR A 192 -16.26 32.78 20.10
CA THR A 192 -15.47 33.76 19.36
C THR A 192 -14.88 33.24 18.05
N GLU A 193 -14.89 31.93 17.84
CA GLU A 193 -14.35 31.32 16.61
C GLU A 193 -15.46 31.08 15.60
N ILE A 194 -16.50 30.33 15.96
CA ILE A 194 -17.64 30.05 15.09
C ILE A 194 -18.84 30.81 15.64
N ASP A 195 -19.01 32.05 15.18
CA ASP A 195 -20.12 32.91 15.57
C ASP A 195 -21.45 32.54 14.88
N LYS A 196 -22.51 33.29 15.20
CA LYS A 196 -23.85 33.09 14.65
C LYS A 196 -23.91 33.20 13.13
N ASN A 197 -23.09 34.05 12.52
CA ASN A 197 -23.07 34.20 11.07
C ASN A 197 -22.48 32.95 10.42
N TYR A 198 -21.38 32.44 10.96
CA TYR A 198 -20.76 31.21 10.45
C TYR A 198 -21.66 29.99 10.64
N VAL A 199 -22.36 29.86 11.77
CA VAL A 199 -23.33 28.77 11.96
C VAL A 199 -24.44 28.80 10.91
N ASN A 200 -24.98 30.00 10.61
CA ASN A 200 -26.01 30.14 9.58
C ASN A 200 -25.49 29.81 8.17
N LEU A 201 -24.20 30.05 7.91
CA LEU A 201 -23.57 29.82 6.61
C LEU A 201 -23.46 28.34 6.25
N ILE A 202 -23.29 27.47 7.25
CA ILE A 202 -23.19 26.02 7.09
C ILE A 202 -24.39 25.29 7.71
N GLU A 203 -25.52 25.99 7.88
CA GLU A 203 -26.68 25.46 8.61
C GLU A 203 -27.18 24.14 8.02
N ASP A 204 -27.20 24.04 6.68
CA ASP A 204 -27.65 22.88 5.92
C ASP A 204 -26.72 21.66 6.06
N ASP A 205 -25.47 21.88 6.47
CA ASP A 205 -24.45 20.83 6.65
C ASP A 205 -24.30 20.40 8.13
N ILE A 206 -24.95 21.10 9.06
CA ILE A 206 -24.88 20.79 10.50
C ILE A 206 -25.90 19.71 10.84
N ALA A 207 -25.40 18.51 11.17
CA ALA A 207 -26.25 17.42 11.66
C ALA A 207 -26.68 17.65 13.13
N ARG A 208 -25.74 18.01 14.01
CA ARG A 208 -25.98 18.15 15.46
C ARG A 208 -25.10 19.23 16.07
N THR A 209 -25.61 19.83 17.13
CA THR A 209 -24.94 20.88 17.90
C THR A 209 -24.97 20.55 19.38
N TYR A 210 -23.83 20.70 20.05
CA TYR A 210 -23.71 20.53 21.49
C TYR A 210 -22.89 21.66 22.12
N GLU A 211 -23.26 22.03 23.34
CA GLU A 211 -22.56 23.00 24.16
C GLU A 211 -22.08 22.33 25.45
N ILE A 212 -20.80 22.54 25.78
CA ILE A 212 -20.20 22.06 27.03
C ILE A 212 -20.26 23.19 28.04
N ASN A 213 -21.18 23.10 29.00
CA ASN A 213 -21.34 24.10 30.05
C ASN A 213 -20.60 23.66 31.32
N PHE A 214 -19.67 24.50 31.78
CA PHE A 214 -18.89 24.27 33.00
C PHE A 214 -19.58 24.90 34.21
N ASP A 215 -19.88 24.08 35.22
CA ASP A 215 -20.40 24.53 36.51
C ASP A 215 -19.25 24.78 37.49
N GLY A 216 -18.99 26.05 37.79
CA GLY A 216 -17.94 26.47 38.70
C GLY A 216 -18.16 26.06 40.16
N ALA A 217 -19.41 25.81 40.58
CA ALA A 217 -19.72 25.38 41.93
C ALA A 217 -19.45 23.89 42.12
N THR A 218 -19.83 23.05 41.14
CA THR A 218 -19.60 21.60 41.20
C THR A 218 -18.27 21.15 40.60
N LYS A 219 -17.53 22.06 39.94
CA LYS A 219 -16.31 21.79 39.16
C LYS A 219 -16.51 20.68 38.13
N SER A 220 -17.67 20.63 37.49
CA SER A 220 -18.01 19.61 36.49
C SER A 220 -18.62 20.24 35.24
N SER A 221 -18.46 19.56 34.12
CA SER A 221 -19.03 19.98 32.84
C SER A 221 -20.23 19.11 32.46
N LYS A 222 -21.26 19.74 31.90
CA LYS A 222 -22.44 19.05 31.35
C LYS A 222 -22.54 19.33 29.87
N LEU A 223 -22.91 18.31 29.10
CA LEU A 223 -23.22 18.46 27.68
C LEU A 223 -24.70 18.81 27.53
N ILE A 224 -24.99 19.89 26.81
CA ILE A 224 -26.35 20.37 26.54
C ILE A 224 -26.53 20.37 25.02
N GLU A 225 -27.70 19.93 24.53
CA GLU A 225 -28.03 20.05 23.11
C GLU A 225 -28.29 21.51 22.75
N GLY A 226 -27.73 21.93 21.60
CA GLY A 226 -27.72 23.32 21.16
C GLY A 226 -26.30 23.84 21.00
N TYR A 227 -26.15 25.08 20.54
CA TYR A 227 -24.85 25.74 20.42
C TYR A 227 -25.02 27.23 20.65
N PHE A 228 -24.67 27.70 21.86
CA PHE A 228 -24.67 29.08 22.35
C PHE A 228 -25.98 29.87 22.14
N TRP A 229 -26.41 30.06 20.90
CA TRP A 229 -27.64 30.76 20.46
C TRP A 229 -28.64 29.87 19.71
N ARG A 230 -28.29 28.63 19.37
CA ARG A 230 -29.19 27.69 18.65
C ARG A 230 -29.81 26.71 19.64
N GLU A 231 -31.14 26.69 19.72
CA GLU A 231 -31.88 25.63 20.40
C GLU A 231 -31.96 24.37 19.53
N ALA A 232 -32.13 23.20 20.17
CA ALA A 232 -32.10 21.90 19.51
C ALA A 232 -33.04 21.85 18.28
N VAL A 233 -32.48 21.48 17.12
CA VAL A 233 -33.28 21.12 15.95
C VAL A 233 -33.99 19.82 16.29
N LYS A 234 -35.30 19.88 16.55
CA LYS A 234 -36.13 18.68 16.67
C LYS A 234 -36.14 18.01 15.30
N GLU A 235 -35.46 16.87 15.17
CA GLU A 235 -35.58 16.00 13.99
C GLU A 235 -37.08 15.74 13.74
N ALA A 236 -37.57 16.16 12.58
CA ALA A 236 -38.88 15.76 12.10
C ALA A 236 -38.79 14.29 11.68
N VAL A 237 -39.59 13.46 12.35
CA VAL A 237 -39.74 12.01 12.13
C VAL A 237 -40.09 11.70 10.68
#